data_AF-A0A7C0YRV3-F1
#
_entry.id   AF-A0A7C0YRV3-F1
#
_cell.length_a   1.000
_cell.length_b   1.000
_cell.length_c   1.000
_cell.angle_alpha   90.00
_cell.angle_beta   90.00
_cell.angle_gamma   90.00
#
_symmetry.space_group_name_H-M   'P 1'
#
loop_
_entity.id
_entity.type
_entity.pdbx_description
1 polymer ?
#
loop_
_entity_poly.entity_id
_entity_poly.type
_entity_poly.pdbx_seq_one_letter_code
_entity_poly.pdbx_strand_id
1 'polypeptide(L)' 'MGKEENLFELIQAHHFSFGETLIFNCPHCGKEIVIELKALEGDPDTIEVFWGKNFNEIEEKRKKVEEEAESDP' A
#
# COMPACT_ATOMS: atom_id res chain seq x y z
N MET A 1 -15.09 -18.42 17.98
CA MET A 1 -14.24 -17.25 17.73
C MET A 1 -13.52 -17.54 16.44
N GLY A 2 -14.07 -16.99 15.37
CA GLY A 2 -13.76 -17.37 13.99
C GLY A 2 -12.43 -16.75 13.58
N LYS A 3 -11.68 -17.43 12.69
CA LYS A 3 -10.41 -16.94 12.13
C LYS A 3 -10.49 -15.54 11.49
N GLU A 4 -11.70 -15.05 11.23
CA GLU A 4 -12.00 -13.72 10.67
C GLU A 4 -11.78 -12.57 11.67
N GLU A 5 -11.99 -12.79 12.98
CA GLU A 5 -11.79 -11.76 14.01
C GLU A 5 -10.31 -11.35 14.11
N ASN A 6 -9.39 -12.29 13.84
CA ASN A 6 -7.95 -12.07 13.89
C ASN A 6 -7.42 -11.16 12.77
N LEU A 7 -8.06 -11.12 11.60
CA LEU A 7 -7.61 -10.27 10.49
C LEU A 7 -8.01 -8.81 10.71
N PHE A 8 -9.20 -8.59 11.27
CA PHE A 8 -9.72 -7.26 11.60
C PHE A 8 -8.92 -6.61 12.73
N GLU A 9 -8.51 -7.39 13.74
CA GLU A 9 -7.60 -6.94 14.81
C GLU A 9 -6.18 -6.70 14.29
N LEU A 10 -5.68 -7.49 13.33
CA LEU A 10 -4.38 -7.24 12.69
C LEU A 10 -4.35 -5.91 11.92
N ILE A 11 -5.47 -5.54 11.31
CA ILE A 11 -5.62 -4.28 10.57
C ILE A 11 -5.72 -3.07 11.54
N GLN A 12 -6.12 -3.27 12.80
CA GLN A 12 -6.40 -2.20 13.75
C GLN A 12 -5.22 -1.69 14.60
N ALA A 13 -3.98 -2.17 14.42
CA ALA A 13 -2.86 -1.82 15.31
C ALA A 13 -1.69 -1.07 14.65
N HIS A 14 -1.88 -0.45 13.48
CA HIS A 14 -0.90 0.47 12.91
C HIS A 14 -1.53 1.84 12.66
N HIS A 15 -1.30 2.76 13.60
CA HIS A 15 -1.41 4.19 13.29
C HIS A 15 -0.32 4.48 12.27
N PHE A 16 -0.70 4.58 10.99
CA PHE A 16 0.24 4.82 9.91
C PHE A 16 0.72 6.25 9.95
N SER A 17 2.03 6.43 9.94
CA SER A 17 2.65 7.72 9.65
C SER A 17 2.73 7.87 8.12
N PHE A 18 2.55 9.08 7.60
CA PHE A 18 2.69 9.35 6.17
C PHE A 18 4.06 8.87 5.65
N GLY A 19 4.09 8.13 4.53
CA GLY A 19 5.33 7.63 3.92
C GLY A 19 5.81 6.26 4.40
N GLU A 20 4.96 5.49 5.11
CA GLU A 20 5.30 4.14 5.55
C GLU A 20 5.09 3.08 4.45
N THR A 21 6.06 2.18 4.33
CA THR A 21 5.96 0.96 3.50
C THR A 21 5.77 -0.25 4.39
N LEU A 22 4.74 -1.05 4.11
CA LEU A 22 4.50 -2.34 4.74
C LEU A 22 4.98 -3.46 3.85
N ILE A 23 5.72 -4.38 4.45
CA ILE A 23 6.23 -5.58 3.79
C ILE A 23 5.84 -6.78 4.64
N PHE A 24 5.12 -7.72 4.05
CA PHE A 24 4.79 -8.97 4.73
C PHE A 24 4.72 -10.13 3.75
N ASN A 25 4.96 -11.34 4.25
CA ASN A 25 4.85 -12.55 3.44
C ASN A 25 3.43 -13.12 3.54
N CYS A 26 2.85 -13.45 2.40
CA CYS A 26 1.55 -14.12 2.34
C CYS A 26 1.63 -15.47 3.08
N PRO A 27 0.81 -15.70 4.12
CA PRO A 27 0.86 -16.93 4.90
C PRO A 27 0.44 -18.17 4.09
N HIS A 28 -0.24 -17.98 2.97
CA HIS A 28 -0.72 -19.07 2.11
C HIS A 28 0.28 -19.51 1.04
N CYS A 29 0.99 -18.57 0.42
CA CYS A 29 1.88 -18.87 -0.71
C CYS A 29 3.33 -18.44 -0.51
N GLY A 30 3.66 -17.81 0.62
CA GLY A 30 5.00 -17.35 0.97
C GLY A 30 5.52 -16.17 0.13
N LYS A 31 4.74 -15.66 -0.81
CA LYS A 31 5.12 -14.50 -1.63
C LYS A 31 5.15 -13.24 -0.79
N GLU A 32 6.13 -12.40 -1.04
CA GLU A 32 6.20 -11.05 -0.48
C GLU A 32 5.01 -10.22 -1.01
N ILE A 33 4.43 -9.43 -0.13
CA ILE A 33 3.41 -8.42 -0.42
C ILE A 33 3.96 -7.11 0.12
N VAL A 34 4.09 -6.14 -0.77
CA VAL A 34 4.50 -4.78 -0.44
C VAL A 34 3.26 -3.89 -0.59
N ILE A 35 3.00 -3.05 0.42
CA ILE A 35 1.96 -2.02 0.40
C ILE A 35 2.63 -0.70 0.75
N GLU A 36 2.45 0.32 -0.07
CA GLU A 36 2.93 1.67 0.19
C GLU A 36 1.76 2.63 0.26
N LEU A 37 1.76 3.45 1.31
CA LEU A 37 0.73 4.44 1.58
C LEU A 37 1.33 5.84 1.45
N LYS A 38 0.80 6.63 0.51
CA LYS A 38 1.25 8.00 0.25
C LYS A 38 0.05 8.93 0.37
N ALA A 39 0.16 10.01 1.13
CA ALA A 39 -0.85 11.07 1.08
C ALA A 39 -0.65 11.92 -0.17
N LEU A 40 -1.76 12.35 -0.76
CA LEU A 40 -1.72 13.25 -1.89
C LEU A 40 -1.26 14.63 -1.41
N GLU A 41 -0.26 15.22 -2.05
CA GLU A 41 0.27 16.55 -1.66
C GLU A 41 -0.78 17.67 -1.77
N GLY A 42 -1.80 17.50 -2.63
CA GLY A 42 -2.89 18.45 -2.83
C GLY A 42 -4.16 18.18 -2.02
N ASP A 43 -4.27 16.99 -1.40
CA ASP A 43 -5.43 16.59 -0.61
C ASP A 43 -5.00 15.61 0.50
N PRO A 44 -4.69 16.12 1.71
CA PRO A 44 -4.19 15.29 2.81
C PRO A 44 -5.23 14.31 3.37
N ASP A 45 -6.51 14.47 3.00
CA ASP A 45 -7.58 13.52 3.36
C ASP A 45 -7.64 12.33 2.37
N THR A 46 -6.89 12.40 1.27
CA THR A 46 -6.78 11.36 0.26
C THR A 46 -5.46 10.59 0.39
N ILE A 47 -5.56 9.25 0.44
CA ILE A 47 -4.43 8.34 0.50
C ILE A 47 -4.35 7.54 -0.80
N GLU A 48 -3.21 7.63 -1.47
CA GLU A 48 -2.82 6.74 -2.56
C GLU A 48 -2.25 5.44 -1.99
N VAL A 49 -2.73 4.32 -2.52
CA VAL A 49 -2.32 2.98 -2.09
C VAL A 49 -1.72 2.24 -3.26
N PHE A 50 -0.44 1.86 -3.15
CA PHE A 50 0.24 0.98 -4.09
C PHE A 50 0.44 -0.38 -3.45
N TRP A 51 0.07 -1.47 -4.14
CA TRP A 51 0.35 -2.84 -3.68
C TRP A 51 0.94 -3.71 -4.78
N GLY A 52 1.75 -4.71 -4.41
CA GLY A 52 2.50 -5.51 -5.36
C GLY A 52 3.21 -6.68 -4.68
N LYS A 53 3.80 -7.56 -5.51
CA LYS A 53 4.50 -8.76 -5.03
C LYS A 53 5.96 -8.52 -4.64
N ASN A 54 6.47 -7.32 -4.89
CA ASN A 54 7.82 -6.85 -4.59
C ASN A 54 7.91 -5.33 -4.84
N PHE A 55 9.01 -4.72 -4.40
CA PHE A 55 9.29 -3.29 -4.60
C PHE A 55 9.32 -2.84 -6.06
N ASN A 56 9.85 -3.65 -6.98
CA ASN A 56 9.93 -3.27 -8.40
C ASN A 56 8.53 -3.09 -8.99
N GLU A 57 7.58 -3.98 -8.67
CA GLU A 57 6.19 -3.86 -9.14
C GLU A 57 5.51 -2.60 -8.57
N ILE A 58 5.83 -2.23 -7.33
CA ILE A 58 5.35 -0.98 -6.72
C ILE A 58 5.93 0.24 -7.42
N GLU A 59 7.24 0.26 -7.67
CA GLU A 59 7.92 1.37 -8.34
C GLU A 59 7.41 1.58 -9.76
N GLU A 60 7.18 0.50 -10.51
CA GLU A 60 6.58 0.57 -11.85
C GLU A 60 5.15 1.13 -11.83
N LYS A 61 4.33 0.72 -10.86
CA LYS A 61 2.96 1.26 -10.70
C LYS A 61 2.98 2.74 -10.35
N ARG A 62 3.89 3.16 -9.48
CA ARG A 62 4.07 4.56 -9.09
C ARG A 62 4.47 5.43 -10.28
N LYS A 63 5.50 5.02 -11.03
CA LYS A 63 5.97 5.77 -12.21
C LYS A 63 4.87 5.97 -13.23
N LYS A 64 4.02 4.95 -13.46
CA LYS A 64 2.87 5.08 -14.37
C LYS A 64 1.86 6.12 -13.90
N VAL A 65 1.53 6.13 -12.61
CA VAL A 65 0.59 7.13 -12.05
C VAL A 65 1.20 8.53 -12.12
N GLU A 66 2.49 8.68 -11.84
CA GLU A 66 3.19 9.97 -11.97
C GLU A 66 3.23 10.46 -13.43
N GLU A 67 3.52 9.57 -14.39
CA GLU A 67 3.50 9.89 -15.84
C GLU A 67 2.08 10.26 -16.33
N GLU A 68 1.05 9.57 -15.85
CA GLU A 68 -0.36 9.86 -16.19
C GLU A 68 -0.82 11.20 -15.57
N ALA A 69 -0.38 11.53 -14.35
CA ALA A 69 -0.70 12.80 -13.70
C ALA A 69 0.00 14.01 -14.37
N GLU A 70 1.22 13.84 -14.89
CA GLU A 70 1.92 14.89 -15.63
C GLU A 70 1.37 15.13 -17.05
N SER A 71 0.60 14.19 -17.58
CA SER A 71 0.05 14.25 -18.94
C SER A 71 -1.40 14.72 -19.03
N ASP A 72 -2.05 15.02 -17.90
CA ASP A 72 -3.39 15.64 -17.81
C ASP A 72 -3.24 17.15 -17.50
N PRO A 73 -3.48 18.07 -18.47
CA PRO A 73 -3.21 19.51 -18.35
C PRO A 73 -4.23 20.34 -17.55
#